data_AF-A0A6A4RJ13-F1
#
_entry.id   AF-A0A6A4RJ13-F1
#
_cell.length_a   1.000
_cell.length_b   1.000
_cell.length_c   1.000
_cell.angle_alpha   90.00
_cell.angle_beta   90.00
_cell.angle_gamma   90.00
#
_symmetry.space_group_name_H-M   'P 1'
#
loop_
_entity.id
_entity.type
_entity.pdbx_description
1 polymer ?
#
loop_
_entity_poly.entity_id
_entity_poly.type
_entity_poly.pdbx_seq_one_letter_code
_entity_poly.pdbx_strand_id
1 'polypeptide(L)'
;MSLIKSAVKPTDPRFKAFPFLSGHGAERIFLSLSAEALHDKEQRDALRKLFHDFQHIFSKDSQDCGVTDLHTVRIPTDPNAQPTFVRQYRIRLAAYESIQEILDKLLQKQIIRECNSTYNSPIWPVLKPTGKWLLTIDYRPLNKQVPLSRWRMIHLDQELAKVNGACFFSTVDVANGFWTMRVDPSDQYKLAFSFGNRQYTWNHYLLGIRTPQLSSTSFSTKP
;
A
#
# COMPACT_ATOMS: atom_id res chain seq x y z
N MET A 1 1.32 1.00 -10.69
CA MET A 1 0.70 2.23 -11.23
C MET A 1 1.02 3.38 -10.29
N SER A 2 2.22 3.96 -10.42
CA SER A 2 2.58 5.20 -9.74
C SER A 2 2.09 6.37 -10.60
N LEU A 3 1.10 7.10 -10.11
CA LEU A 3 0.61 8.33 -10.77
C LEU A 3 1.40 9.51 -10.19
N ILE A 4 2.26 10.13 -11.00
CA ILE A 4 2.77 11.48 -10.72
C ILE A 4 1.63 12.44 -11.11
N LYS A 5 0.98 13.07 -10.14
CA LYS A 5 -0.11 14.03 -10.41
C LYS A 5 0.44 15.46 -10.33
N SER A 6 0.73 15.99 -11.51
CA SER A 6 0.87 17.41 -11.87
C SER A 6 1.85 18.30 -11.08
N ALA A 7 2.53 19.17 -11.83
CA ALA A 7 3.17 20.37 -11.29
C ALA A 7 2.29 21.57 -11.62
N VAL A 8 1.74 22.24 -10.60
CA VAL A 8 0.83 23.40 -10.76
C VAL A 8 1.56 24.66 -10.30
N LYS A 9 1.41 25.76 -11.05
CA LYS A 9 1.94 27.08 -10.68
C LYS A 9 1.00 27.79 -9.69
N PRO A 10 1.53 28.56 -8.73
CA PRO A 10 0.79 29.15 -7.62
C PRO A 10 -0.19 30.30 -7.97
N THR A 11 -0.45 30.58 -9.25
CA THR A 11 -1.23 31.75 -9.69
C THR A 11 -2.58 31.44 -10.34
N ASP A 12 -3.07 30.19 -10.33
CA ASP A 12 -4.39 29.87 -10.89
C ASP A 12 -5.50 29.95 -9.81
N PRO A 13 -6.48 30.87 -9.93
CA PRO A 13 -7.60 31.00 -8.99
C PRO A 13 -8.62 29.84 -9.04
N ARG A 14 -8.40 28.79 -9.84
CA ARG A 14 -9.29 27.62 -9.95
C ARG A 14 -8.93 26.46 -9.01
N PHE A 15 -8.67 26.74 -7.74
CA PHE A 15 -8.67 25.70 -6.70
C PHE A 15 -10.10 25.15 -6.53
N LYS A 16 -10.52 24.25 -7.41
CA LYS A 16 -11.69 23.39 -7.24
C LYS A 16 -11.19 21.96 -7.05
N ALA A 17 -11.68 21.31 -6.01
CA ALA A 17 -11.40 19.91 -5.69
C ALA A 17 -11.56 19.04 -6.94
N PHE A 18 -10.49 18.33 -7.33
CA PHE A 18 -10.55 17.41 -8.47
C PHE A 18 -11.30 16.12 -8.08
N PRO A 19 -12.30 15.69 -8.86
CA PRO A 19 -13.01 14.45 -8.60
C PRO A 19 -12.13 13.24 -8.89
N PHE A 20 -12.36 12.18 -8.11
CA PHE A 20 -11.73 10.87 -8.22
C PHE A 20 -12.11 10.21 -9.54
N LEU A 21 -11.17 10.11 -10.49
CA LEU A 21 -11.39 9.40 -11.75
C LEU A 21 -11.11 7.90 -11.57
N SER A 22 -12.18 7.11 -11.67
CA SER A 22 -12.18 5.65 -11.82
C SER A 22 -12.27 5.27 -13.30
N GLY A 23 -11.38 4.40 -13.80
CA GLY A 23 -11.52 3.77 -15.12
C GLY A 23 -10.29 2.97 -15.54
N HIS A 24 -10.47 1.69 -15.86
CA HIS A 24 -9.45 0.73 -16.33
C HIS A 24 -9.30 0.76 -17.86
N GLY A 25 -8.11 0.45 -18.40
CA GLY A 25 -7.97 -0.12 -19.75
C GLY A 25 -6.64 0.14 -20.47
N ALA A 26 -5.90 -0.93 -20.71
CA ALA A 26 -4.86 -1.17 -21.74
C ALA A 26 -3.55 -0.33 -21.77
N GLU A 27 -2.45 -1.08 -21.57
CA GLU A 27 -1.15 -0.99 -22.25
C GLU A 27 -0.72 0.36 -22.86
N ARG A 28 0.00 1.14 -22.06
CA ARG A 28 1.21 1.89 -22.41
C ARG A 28 1.68 2.54 -21.12
N ILE A 29 2.98 2.50 -20.82
CA ILE A 29 3.57 3.31 -19.75
C ILE A 29 3.50 4.76 -20.22
N PHE A 30 2.32 5.37 -20.10
CA PHE A 30 2.19 6.81 -20.13
C PHE A 30 2.52 7.28 -18.72
N LEU A 31 3.79 7.67 -18.51
CA LEU A 31 4.05 8.76 -17.58
C LEU A 31 3.20 9.93 -18.11
N SER A 32 1.99 10.11 -17.59
CA SER A 32 1.16 11.27 -17.90
C SER A 32 1.85 12.46 -17.25
N LEU A 33 2.87 12.97 -17.92
CA LEU A 33 3.57 14.20 -17.61
C LEU A 33 2.62 15.36 -17.92
N SER A 34 1.68 15.60 -17.00
CA SER A 34 1.09 16.92 -16.88
C SER A 34 2.14 17.83 -16.24
N ALA A 35 3.10 18.26 -17.06
CA ALA A 35 4.07 19.30 -16.69
C ALA A 35 3.47 20.67 -17.02
N GLU A 36 2.23 20.91 -16.56
CA GLU A 36 1.47 22.14 -16.84
C GLU A 36 2.20 23.41 -16.38
N ALA A 37 3.04 23.31 -15.34
CA ALA A 37 3.86 24.41 -14.85
C ALA A 37 5.12 24.73 -15.68
N LEU A 38 5.61 23.84 -16.54
CA LEU A 38 6.85 24.03 -17.31
C LEU A 38 6.55 24.52 -18.73
N HIS A 39 6.75 25.81 -18.97
CA HIS A 39 6.56 26.40 -20.31
C HIS A 39 7.84 26.41 -21.15
N ASP A 40 9.00 26.36 -20.50
CA ASP A 40 10.29 26.36 -21.18
C ASP A 40 10.64 24.96 -21.72
N LYS A 41 11.31 24.91 -22.88
CA LYS A 41 11.71 23.67 -23.53
C LYS A 41 12.91 23.03 -22.82
N GLU A 42 13.88 23.82 -22.38
CA GLU A 42 15.08 23.31 -21.71
C GLU A 42 14.72 22.62 -20.38
N GLN A 43 13.85 23.23 -19.60
CA GLN A 43 13.35 22.65 -18.34
C GLN A 43 12.61 21.32 -18.56
N ARG A 44 11.81 21.22 -19.63
CA ARG A 44 11.12 19.97 -19.99
C ARG A 44 12.08 18.88 -20.42
N ASP A 45 13.12 19.23 -21.16
CA ASP A 45 14.13 18.27 -21.61
C ASP A 45 15.03 17.80 -20.45
N ALA A 46 15.37 18.69 -19.52
CA ALA A 46 16.05 18.33 -18.27
C ALA A 46 15.21 17.37 -17.41
N LEU A 47 13.91 17.64 -17.26
CA LEU A 47 13.00 16.77 -16.53
C LEU A 47 12.85 15.39 -17.20
N ARG A 48 12.77 15.34 -18.53
CA ARG A 48 12.75 14.08 -19.28
C ARG A 48 14.02 13.27 -19.06
N LYS A 49 15.19 13.92 -19.09
CA LYS A 49 16.47 13.27 -18.80
C LYS A 49 16.47 12.65 -17.40
N LEU A 50 16.00 13.40 -16.39
CA LEU A 50 15.87 12.89 -15.03
C LEU A 50 14.99 11.63 -14.97
N PHE A 51 13.82 11.64 -15.61
CA PHE A 51 12.94 10.46 -15.62
C PHE A 51 13.55 9.27 -16.37
N HIS A 52 14.30 9.52 -17.43
CA HIS A 52 15.03 8.48 -18.13
C HIS A 52 16.13 7.86 -17.26
N ASP A 53 16.90 8.69 -16.54
CA ASP A 53 17.99 8.25 -15.67
C ASP A 53 17.44 7.42 -14.49
N PHE A 54 16.29 7.84 -13.93
CA PHE A 54 15.60 7.16 -12.84
C PHE A 54 14.48 6.21 -13.30
N GLN A 55 14.47 5.76 -14.56
CA GLN A 55 13.40 4.89 -15.07
C GLN A 55 13.25 3.59 -14.28
N HIS A 56 14.34 3.12 -13.67
CA HIS A 56 14.44 1.85 -12.95
C HIS A 56 13.74 1.85 -11.59
N ILE A 57 13.47 3.03 -10.98
CA ILE A 57 12.74 3.12 -9.70
C ILE A 57 11.23 3.16 -9.87
N PHE A 58 10.73 3.35 -11.09
CA PHE A 58 9.30 3.40 -11.36
C PHE A 58 8.72 2.00 -11.50
N SER A 59 7.62 1.77 -10.78
CA SER A 59 6.89 0.50 -10.78
C SER A 59 6.29 0.22 -12.15
N LYS A 60 6.61 -0.95 -12.73
CA LYS A 60 6.16 -1.36 -14.07
C LYS A 60 4.72 -1.85 -14.08
N ASP A 61 4.27 -2.44 -12.96
CA ASP A 61 2.89 -2.92 -12.82
C ASP A 61 2.29 -2.50 -11.45
N SER A 62 1.19 -3.10 -11.00
CA SER A 62 0.62 -2.78 -9.68
C SER A 62 1.29 -3.56 -8.55
N GLN A 63 1.90 -4.69 -8.87
CA GLN A 63 2.47 -5.65 -7.94
C GLN A 63 4.02 -5.64 -7.96
N ASP A 64 4.63 -4.82 -8.80
CA ASP A 64 6.05 -4.46 -8.84
C ASP A 64 6.31 -3.45 -7.72
N CYS A 65 6.22 -3.96 -6.50
CA CYS A 65 6.50 -3.23 -5.29
C CYS A 65 7.93 -3.57 -4.90
N GLY A 66 8.84 -2.59 -5.03
CA GLY A 66 10.15 -2.70 -4.41
C GLY A 66 10.01 -2.96 -2.91
N VAL A 67 11.06 -3.50 -2.29
CA VAL A 67 11.08 -3.80 -0.86
C VAL A 67 11.99 -2.81 -0.14
N THR A 68 11.55 -2.29 1.01
CA THR A 68 12.37 -1.40 1.84
C THR A 68 12.91 -2.16 3.05
N ASP A 69 14.18 -1.93 3.36
CA ASP A 69 14.83 -2.39 4.59
C ASP A 69 14.94 -1.26 5.64
N LEU A 70 14.37 -0.07 5.35
CA LEU A 70 14.42 1.08 6.27
C LEU A 70 13.65 0.83 7.57
N HIS A 71 12.61 -0.01 7.51
CA HIS A 71 11.73 -0.30 8.63
C HIS A 71 10.99 -1.62 8.43
N THR A 72 10.91 -2.40 9.50
CA THR A 72 10.09 -3.60 9.60
C THR A 72 8.89 -3.34 10.50
N VAL A 73 7.71 -3.69 10.02
CA VAL A 73 6.46 -3.50 10.75
C VAL A 73 6.34 -4.55 11.86
N ARG A 74 6.18 -4.07 13.09
CA ARG A 74 5.86 -4.89 14.27
C ARG A 74 4.36 -4.92 14.54
N ILE A 75 3.87 -6.04 15.05
CA ILE A 75 2.49 -6.24 15.50
C ILE A 75 2.54 -6.57 17.00
N PRO A 76 2.67 -5.54 17.85
CA PRO A 76 2.77 -5.76 19.28
C PRO A 76 1.42 -6.26 19.81
N THR A 77 1.49 -7.35 20.56
CA THR A 77 0.40 -7.94 21.33
C THR A 77 0.91 -8.13 22.75
N ASP A 78 0.03 -8.12 23.74
CA ASP A 78 0.42 -8.49 25.11
C ASP A 78 1.04 -9.89 25.11
N PRO A 79 2.23 -10.11 25.72
CA PRO A 79 2.85 -11.43 25.82
C PRO A 79 1.94 -12.50 26.44
N ASN A 80 1.00 -12.10 27.29
CA ASN A 80 0.03 -12.98 27.95
C ASN A 80 -1.29 -13.10 27.17
N ALA A 81 -1.46 -12.40 26.05
CA ALA A 81 -2.67 -12.51 25.24
C ALA A 81 -2.79 -13.90 24.61
N GLN A 82 -3.98 -14.47 24.71
CA GLN A 82 -4.29 -15.73 24.02
C GLN A 82 -4.29 -15.54 22.49
N PRO A 83 -3.81 -16.51 21.71
CA PRO A 83 -3.86 -16.45 20.26
C PRO A 83 -5.27 -16.22 19.71
N THR A 84 -5.41 -15.36 18.71
CA THR A 84 -6.70 -15.18 18.04
C THR A 84 -6.87 -16.24 16.97
N PHE A 85 -7.72 -17.24 17.25
CA PHE A 85 -8.11 -18.25 16.29
C PHE A 85 -9.59 -18.12 15.95
N VAL A 86 -9.87 -17.79 14.69
CA VAL A 86 -11.23 -17.76 14.15
C VAL A 86 -11.29 -18.69 12.93
N ARG A 87 -12.24 -19.62 12.95
CA ARG A 87 -12.44 -20.60 11.87
C ARG A 87 -12.79 -19.90 10.56
N GLN A 88 -12.28 -20.44 9.46
CA GLN A 88 -12.61 -19.98 8.11
C GLN A 88 -14.13 -20.00 7.88
N TYR A 89 -14.68 -18.86 7.45
CA TYR A 89 -16.07 -18.73 7.05
C TYR A 89 -16.36 -19.50 5.75
N ARG A 90 -17.63 -19.83 5.52
CA ARG A 90 -18.06 -20.41 4.25
C ARG A 90 -17.83 -19.42 3.11
N ILE A 91 -16.96 -19.79 2.19
CA ILE A 91 -16.68 -19.03 0.98
C ILE A 91 -17.64 -19.48 -0.13
N ARG A 92 -18.09 -18.53 -0.96
CA ARG A 92 -18.94 -18.83 -2.12
C ARG A 92 -18.12 -19.55 -3.18
N LEU A 93 -18.68 -20.57 -3.84
CA LEU A 93 -17.98 -21.36 -4.85
C LEU A 93 -17.43 -20.49 -5.98
N ALA A 94 -18.20 -19.50 -6.43
CA ALA A 94 -17.79 -18.53 -7.46
C ALA A 94 -16.55 -17.68 -7.10
N ALA A 95 -16.15 -17.61 -5.83
CA ALA A 95 -14.96 -16.90 -5.40
C ALA A 95 -13.73 -17.80 -5.28
N TYR A 96 -13.88 -19.13 -5.23
CA TYR A 96 -12.77 -20.04 -4.91
C TYR A 96 -11.64 -19.96 -5.92
N GLU A 97 -11.96 -20.09 -7.20
CA GLU A 97 -10.97 -20.07 -8.29
C GLU A 97 -10.21 -18.75 -8.33
N SER A 98 -10.92 -17.62 -8.31
CA SER A 98 -10.29 -16.30 -8.30
C SER A 98 -9.44 -16.05 -7.06
N ILE A 99 -9.83 -16.58 -5.89
CA ILE A 99 -9.03 -16.46 -4.67
C ILE A 99 -7.79 -17.34 -4.74
N GLN A 100 -7.89 -18.56 -5.26
CA GLN A 100 -6.74 -19.43 -5.48
C GLN A 100 -5.71 -18.75 -6.41
N GLU A 101 -6.15 -18.18 -7.55
CA GLU A 101 -5.27 -17.44 -8.45
C GLU A 101 -4.57 -16.25 -7.78
N ILE A 102 -5.29 -15.54 -6.89
CA ILE A 102 -4.69 -14.42 -6.13
C ILE A 102 -3.62 -14.96 -5.18
N LEU A 103 -3.89 -16.05 -4.46
CA LEU A 103 -2.93 -16.65 -3.53
C LEU A 103 -1.69 -17.17 -4.27
N ASP A 104 -1.84 -17.83 -5.41
CA ASP A 104 -0.73 -18.34 -6.21
C ASP A 104 0.21 -17.21 -6.67
N LYS A 105 -0.37 -16.08 -7.12
CA LYS A 105 0.40 -14.88 -7.47
C LYS A 105 1.14 -14.29 -6.28
N LEU A 106 0.51 -14.28 -5.09
CA LEU A 106 1.14 -13.77 -3.87
C LEU A 106 2.26 -14.68 -3.37
N LEU A 107 2.10 -16.01 -3.49
CA LEU A 107 3.13 -17.01 -3.16
C LEU A 107 4.32 -16.90 -4.11
N GLN A 108 4.08 -16.80 -5.41
CA GLN A 108 5.15 -16.63 -6.41
C GLN A 108 6.00 -15.39 -6.12
N LYS A 109 5.37 -14.31 -5.63
CA LYS A 109 6.04 -13.05 -5.26
C LYS A 109 6.59 -13.03 -3.84
N GLN A 110 6.50 -14.14 -3.10
CA GLN A 110 6.93 -14.25 -1.70
C GLN A 110 6.28 -13.21 -0.77
N ILE A 111 5.13 -12.66 -1.16
CA ILE A 111 4.36 -11.72 -0.34
C ILE A 111 3.71 -12.46 0.83
N ILE A 112 3.27 -13.69 0.57
CA ILE A 112 2.79 -14.64 1.56
C ILE A 112 3.62 -15.93 1.49
N ARG A 113 3.53 -16.75 2.53
CA ARG A 113 4.11 -18.09 2.60
C ARG A 113 3.19 -19.04 3.34
N GLU A 114 3.35 -20.34 3.13
CA GLU A 114 2.72 -21.35 3.96
C GLU A 114 3.27 -21.28 5.40
N CYS A 115 2.41 -21.56 6.37
CA CYS A 115 2.78 -21.55 7.78
C CYS A 115 1.94 -22.54 8.59
N ASN A 116 2.37 -22.79 9.82
CA ASN A 116 1.58 -23.47 10.84
C ASN A 116 1.63 -22.60 12.10
N SER A 117 0.49 -22.01 12.46
CA SER A 117 0.35 -21.01 13.52
C SER A 117 -0.88 -21.29 14.36
N THR A 118 -0.76 -20.99 15.65
CA THR A 118 -1.88 -20.99 16.60
C THR A 118 -2.87 -19.85 16.35
N TYR A 119 -2.48 -18.83 15.57
CA TYR A 119 -3.36 -17.76 15.12
C TYR A 119 -4.08 -18.18 13.85
N ASN A 120 -5.31 -17.71 13.67
CA ASN A 120 -5.98 -17.83 12.38
C ASN A 120 -7.02 -16.72 12.20
N SER A 121 -6.95 -16.02 11.08
CA SER A 121 -7.96 -15.06 10.64
C SER A 121 -8.67 -15.58 9.40
N PRO A 122 -10.01 -15.51 9.32
CA PRO A 122 -10.74 -16.03 8.18
C PRO A 122 -10.66 -15.05 7.01
N ILE A 123 -10.56 -15.59 5.80
CA ILE A 123 -10.74 -14.82 4.58
C ILE A 123 -12.22 -14.50 4.37
N TRP A 124 -12.48 -13.34 3.80
CA TRP A 124 -13.80 -12.84 3.44
C TRP A 124 -13.75 -12.28 2.01
N PRO A 125 -13.89 -13.10 0.97
CA PRO A 125 -13.84 -12.61 -0.41
C PRO A 125 -14.95 -11.60 -0.69
N VAL A 126 -14.58 -10.43 -1.21
CA VAL A 126 -15.54 -9.35 -1.57
C VAL A 126 -15.57 -9.20 -3.08
N LEU A 127 -16.77 -9.21 -3.66
CA LEU A 127 -16.98 -8.91 -5.07
C LEU A 127 -17.00 -7.40 -5.29
N LYS A 128 -16.07 -6.88 -6.09
CA LYS A 128 -16.10 -5.46 -6.49
C LYS A 128 -17.20 -5.22 -7.52
N PRO A 129 -17.72 -3.97 -7.64
CA PRO A 129 -18.64 -3.59 -8.73
C PRO A 129 -18.06 -3.85 -10.13
N THR A 130 -16.73 -3.88 -10.26
CA THR A 130 -16.02 -4.22 -11.50
C THR A 130 -16.07 -5.72 -11.85
N GLY A 131 -16.77 -6.55 -11.06
CA GLY A 131 -16.85 -8.01 -11.24
C GLY A 131 -15.64 -8.81 -10.75
N LYS A 132 -14.61 -8.13 -10.22
CA LYS A 132 -13.39 -8.79 -9.71
C LYS A 132 -13.53 -9.13 -8.23
N TRP A 133 -13.09 -10.32 -7.84
CA TRP A 133 -12.96 -10.70 -6.43
C TRP A 133 -11.74 -10.06 -5.79
N LEU A 134 -11.89 -9.64 -4.53
CA LEU A 134 -10.81 -9.15 -3.68
C LEU A 134 -10.61 -10.13 -2.52
N LEU A 135 -9.36 -10.55 -2.32
CA LEU A 135 -8.95 -11.22 -1.09
C LEU A 135 -8.98 -10.21 0.05
N THR A 136 -9.95 -10.33 0.95
CA THR A 136 -9.95 -9.60 2.22
C THR A 136 -9.87 -10.59 3.36
N ILE A 137 -9.25 -10.18 4.46
CA ILE A 137 -9.03 -11.02 5.63
C ILE A 137 -9.55 -10.26 6.84
N ASP A 138 -10.31 -10.94 7.68
CA ASP A 138 -10.91 -10.32 8.85
C ASP A 138 -9.96 -10.38 10.05
N TYR A 139 -9.15 -9.33 10.20
CA TYR A 139 -8.27 -9.15 11.34
C TYR A 139 -8.89 -8.37 12.51
N ARG A 140 -10.22 -8.15 12.51
CA ARG A 140 -10.87 -7.44 13.62
C ARG A 140 -10.56 -8.05 15.00
N PRO A 141 -10.50 -9.38 15.18
CA PRO A 141 -10.10 -9.99 16.45
C PRO A 141 -8.66 -9.64 16.85
N LEU A 142 -7.70 -9.79 15.92
CA LEU A 142 -6.30 -9.47 16.16
C LEU A 142 -6.11 -7.98 16.49
N ASN A 143 -6.79 -7.10 15.74
CA ASN A 143 -6.70 -5.66 15.93
C ASN A 143 -7.19 -5.18 17.31
N LYS A 144 -8.03 -5.96 18.01
CA LYS A 144 -8.44 -5.66 19.39
C LYS A 144 -7.31 -5.89 20.39
N GLN A 145 -6.38 -6.79 20.09
CA GLN A 145 -5.21 -7.06 20.93
C GLN A 145 -4.06 -6.07 20.68
N VAL A 146 -4.01 -5.48 19.49
CA VAL A 146 -2.96 -4.52 19.14
C VAL A 146 -3.28 -3.15 19.74
N PRO A 147 -2.38 -2.56 20.54
CA PRO A 147 -2.58 -1.22 21.08
C PRO A 147 -2.71 -0.18 19.96
N LEU A 148 -3.56 0.81 20.18
CA LEU A 148 -3.74 1.92 19.24
C LEU A 148 -2.48 2.78 19.19
N SER A 149 -2.00 3.10 17.98
CA SER A 149 -1.01 4.17 17.82
C SER A 149 -1.57 5.47 18.36
N ARG A 150 -0.75 6.20 19.12
CA ARG A 150 -1.00 7.60 19.46
C ARG A 150 0.04 8.52 18.84
N TRP A 151 0.53 8.16 17.65
CA TRP A 151 1.43 9.05 16.94
C TRP A 151 0.70 10.36 16.59
N ARG A 152 1.37 11.49 16.81
CA ARG A 152 0.79 12.80 16.49
C ARG A 152 0.70 12.91 14.97
N MET A 153 -0.52 12.99 14.46
CA MET A 153 -0.72 13.42 13.09
C MET A 153 -0.12 14.80 12.93
N ILE A 154 0.64 15.00 11.86
CA ILE A 154 1.15 16.33 11.57
C ILE A 154 -0.01 17.25 11.23
N HIS A 155 0.02 18.47 11.77
CA HIS A 155 -0.95 19.49 11.41
C HIS A 155 -0.67 19.98 9.99
N LEU A 156 -1.65 19.83 9.10
CA LEU A 156 -1.51 20.20 7.69
C LEU A 156 -1.06 21.66 7.52
N ASP A 157 -1.60 22.58 8.33
CA ASP A 157 -1.25 24.01 8.27
C ASP A 157 0.24 24.26 8.54
N GLN A 158 0.87 23.47 9.42
CA GLN A 158 2.28 23.59 9.72
C GLN A 158 3.15 23.12 8.54
N GLU A 159 2.73 22.08 7.80
CA GLU A 159 3.46 21.61 6.64
C GLU A 159 3.25 22.51 5.41
N LEU A 160 2.03 23.03 5.22
CA LEU A 160 1.73 23.96 4.13
C LEU A 160 2.53 25.27 4.28
N ALA A 161 2.74 25.74 5.51
CA ALA A 161 3.59 26.91 5.76
C ALA A 161 5.05 26.70 5.30
N LYS A 162 5.59 25.47 5.35
CA LYS A 162 6.96 25.18 4.92
C LYS A 162 7.17 25.27 3.41
N VAL A 163 6.10 25.04 2.65
CA VAL A 163 6.15 25.09 1.17
C VAL A 163 5.66 26.43 0.62
N ASN A 164 5.36 27.39 1.50
CA ASN A 164 4.97 28.74 1.11
C ASN A 164 6.10 29.43 0.33
N GLY A 165 5.77 30.01 -0.83
CA GLY A 165 6.75 30.64 -1.73
C GLY A 165 7.45 29.67 -2.69
N ALA A 166 7.15 28.38 -2.68
CA ALA A 166 7.66 27.45 -3.67
C ALA A 166 7.07 27.73 -5.07
N CYS A 167 7.94 27.79 -6.09
CA CYS A 167 7.54 28.03 -7.48
C CYS A 167 7.08 26.76 -8.21
N PHE A 168 7.52 25.59 -7.73
CA PHE A 168 7.24 24.30 -8.33
C PHE A 168 6.82 23.31 -7.25
N PHE A 169 5.77 22.56 -7.53
CA PHE A 169 5.32 21.44 -6.72
C PHE A 169 5.42 20.16 -7.55
N SER A 170 5.85 19.07 -6.94
CA SER A 170 5.80 17.74 -7.52
C SER A 170 5.10 16.81 -6.54
N THR A 171 4.26 15.91 -7.06
CA THR A 171 3.67 14.84 -6.26
C THR A 171 4.14 13.50 -6.78
N VAL A 172 4.53 12.61 -5.87
CA VAL A 172 4.96 11.26 -6.18
C VAL A 172 4.12 10.31 -5.35
N ASP A 173 3.55 9.29 -6.00
CA ASP A 173 2.79 8.25 -5.34
C ASP A 173 3.53 6.91 -5.41
N VAL A 174 3.53 6.19 -4.30
CA VAL A 174 4.20 4.89 -4.17
C VAL A 174 3.20 3.79 -4.52
N ALA A 175 3.50 3.04 -5.59
CA ALA A 175 2.66 1.94 -6.01
C ALA A 175 2.59 0.85 -4.93
N ASN A 176 1.39 0.63 -4.38
CA ASN A 176 1.14 -0.41 -3.38
C ASN A 176 2.14 -0.39 -2.19
N GLY A 177 2.38 0.80 -1.64
CA GLY A 177 3.39 1.02 -0.59
C GLY A 177 3.27 0.11 0.65
N PHE A 178 2.10 -0.48 0.91
CA PHE A 178 1.96 -1.48 1.98
C PHE A 178 2.85 -2.71 1.76
N TRP A 179 2.92 -3.22 0.53
CA TRP A 179 3.73 -4.41 0.21
C TRP A 179 5.22 -4.10 0.16
N THR A 180 5.61 -2.83 0.10
CA THR A 180 7.03 -2.45 0.21
C THR A 180 7.58 -2.72 1.60
N MET A 181 6.74 -2.69 2.63
CA MET A 181 7.15 -2.86 4.02
C MET A 181 7.08 -4.31 4.46
N ARG A 182 8.16 -4.83 5.04
CA ARG A 182 8.21 -6.19 5.59
C ARG A 182 7.59 -6.24 6.98
N VAL A 183 6.89 -7.32 7.29
CA VAL A 183 6.50 -7.65 8.66
C VAL A 183 7.67 -8.38 9.31
N ASP A 184 8.00 -7.99 10.53
CA ASP A 184 9.07 -8.61 11.29
C ASP A 184 8.83 -10.14 11.40
N PRO A 185 9.85 -10.98 11.10
CA PRO A 185 9.71 -12.43 11.13
C PRO A 185 9.11 -12.97 12.43
N SER A 186 9.39 -12.33 13.58
CA SER A 186 8.87 -12.77 14.87
C SER A 186 7.38 -12.44 15.05
N ASP A 187 6.77 -11.60 14.21
CA ASP A 187 5.35 -11.24 14.30
C ASP A 187 4.51 -11.81 13.15
N GLN A 188 5.15 -12.34 12.10
CA GLN A 188 4.45 -12.90 10.93
C GLN A 188 3.45 -13.98 11.31
N TYR A 189 3.74 -14.85 12.28
CA TYR A 189 2.83 -15.94 12.66
C TYR A 189 1.44 -15.44 13.11
N LYS A 190 1.35 -14.20 13.62
CA LYS A 190 0.09 -13.57 14.07
C LYS A 190 -0.86 -13.27 12.91
N LEU A 191 -0.32 -13.07 11.70
CA LEU A 191 -1.04 -12.77 10.47
C LEU A 191 -1.53 -14.01 9.72
N ALA A 192 -1.56 -15.16 10.40
CA ALA A 192 -1.97 -16.41 9.77
C ALA A 192 -3.45 -16.40 9.36
N PHE A 193 -3.75 -16.97 8.19
CA PHE A 193 -5.09 -17.15 7.66
C PHE A 193 -5.21 -18.48 6.93
N SER A 194 -6.42 -19.01 6.81
CA SER A 194 -6.66 -20.34 6.22
C SER A 194 -7.46 -20.27 4.93
N PHE A 195 -7.07 -21.08 3.94
CA PHE A 195 -7.81 -21.31 2.72
C PHE A 195 -7.52 -22.71 2.15
N GLY A 196 -8.55 -23.43 1.68
CA GLY A 196 -8.37 -24.71 1.00
C GLY A 196 -7.60 -25.77 1.81
N ASN A 197 -7.90 -25.91 3.11
CA ASN A 197 -7.19 -26.79 4.05
C ASN A 197 -5.69 -26.48 4.26
N ARG A 198 -5.23 -25.30 3.85
CA ARG A 198 -3.88 -24.81 4.10
C ARG A 198 -3.93 -23.53 4.91
N GLN A 199 -2.83 -23.24 5.61
CA GLN A 199 -2.65 -22.01 6.35
C GLN A 199 -1.46 -21.24 5.79
N TYR A 200 -1.67 -19.94 5.62
CA TYR A 200 -0.71 -19.02 5.05
C TYR A 200 -0.49 -17.85 6.00
N THR A 201 0.65 -17.19 5.88
CA THR A 201 0.90 -15.92 6.56
C THR A 201 1.56 -14.92 5.63
N TRP A 202 1.47 -13.64 6.00
CA TRP A 202 2.04 -12.52 5.27
C TRP A 202 3.48 -12.26 5.69
N ASN A 203 4.38 -12.18 4.71
CA ASN A 203 5.75 -11.72 4.90
C ASN A 203 5.83 -10.18 4.83
N HIS A 204 4.92 -9.58 4.07
CA HIS A 204 4.82 -8.14 3.88
C HIS A 204 3.59 -7.57 4.59
N TYR A 205 3.64 -6.28 4.85
CA TYR A 205 2.53 -5.61 5.50
C TYR A 205 1.31 -5.55 4.57
N LEU A 206 0.11 -5.61 5.16
CA LEU A 206 -1.15 -5.59 4.44
C LEU A 206 -2.14 -4.60 5.03
N LEU A 207 -3.07 -4.19 4.19
CA LEU A 207 -4.17 -3.34 4.59
C LEU A 207 -5.11 -4.09 5.56
N GLY A 208 -5.63 -3.36 6.56
CA GLY A 208 -6.61 -3.88 7.51
C GLY A 208 -6.03 -4.33 8.85
N ILE A 209 -4.70 -4.37 9.00
CA ILE A 209 -4.03 -4.57 10.29
C ILE A 209 -3.87 -3.23 10.99
N ARG A 210 -4.13 -3.20 12.30
CA ARG A 210 -3.78 -2.08 13.17
C ARG A 210 -2.30 -2.19 13.51
N THR A 211 -1.56 -1.10 13.33
CA THR A 211 -0.15 -1.03 13.73
C THR A 211 0.16 0.29 14.43
N PRO A 212 0.98 0.28 15.49
CA PRO A 212 1.36 1.52 16.17
C PRO A 212 2.33 2.40 15.38
N GLN A 213 3.10 1.82 14.46
CA GLN A 213 4.31 2.44 13.91
C GLN A 213 4.14 3.04 12.51
N LEU A 214 2.99 2.83 11.86
CA LEU A 214 2.74 3.27 10.49
C LEU A 214 2.02 4.62 10.46
N SER A 215 2.71 5.67 10.88
CA SER A 215 2.40 7.03 10.40
C SER A 215 3.29 7.29 9.19
N SER A 216 2.77 7.80 8.08
CA SER A 216 3.61 8.18 6.92
C SER A 216 4.75 9.13 7.30
N THR A 217 4.57 9.86 8.40
CA THR A 217 5.53 10.78 9.02
C THR A 217 6.81 10.13 9.55
N SER A 218 6.76 8.88 10.01
CA SER A 218 7.93 8.23 10.66
C SER A 218 9.01 7.81 9.66
N PHE A 219 8.72 7.81 8.36
CA PHE A 219 9.67 7.46 7.30
C PHE A 219 10.42 8.66 6.73
N SER A 220 9.86 9.87 6.87
CA SER A 220 10.37 11.09 6.24
C SER A 220 11.38 11.87 7.09
N THR A 221 11.68 11.43 8.31
CA THR A 221 12.39 12.22 9.34
C THR A 221 13.74 11.64 9.78
N LYS A 222 14.34 10.72 9.02
CA LYS A 222 15.75 10.41 9.25
C LYS A 222 16.62 11.48 8.55
N PRO A 223 17.57 12.10 9.27
CA PRO A 223 18.45 13.15 8.74
C PRO A 223 19.36 12.63 7.63
#